data_AF-A0A8I1RCK2-F1
#
_entry.id   AF-A0A8I1RCK2-F1
#
_cell.length_a   1.000
_cell.length_b   1.000
_cell.length_c   1.000
_cell.angle_alpha   90.00
_cell.angle_beta   90.00
_cell.angle_gamma   90.00
#
_symmetry.space_group_name_H-M   'P 1'
#
loop_
_entity.id
_entity.type
_entity.pdbx_description
1 polymer ?
#
loop_
_entity_poly.entity_id
_entity_poly.type
_entity_poly.pdbx_seq_one_letter_code
_entity_poly.pdbx_strand_id
1 'polypeptide(L)' 'MRFRITLDGAPPGDSHGSDVDARGRGIVDGQRLYQLVRQDGPIVDRTFEIRFLDPGVQAYAFTFG' A
#
# COMPACT_ATOMS: atom_id res chain seq x y z
N MET A 1 3.96 -12.32 -5.06
CA MET A 1 4.80 -11.25 -5.66
C MET A 1 4.95 -10.14 -4.63
N ARG A 2 6.18 -9.74 -4.32
CA ARG A 2 6.48 -8.75 -3.27
C ARG A 2 6.29 -7.34 -3.80
N PHE A 3 5.83 -6.46 -2.92
CA PHE A 3 5.77 -5.04 -3.19
C PHE A 3 6.18 -4.23 -1.96
N ARG A 4 6.47 -2.95 -2.20
CA ARG A 4 6.67 -1.95 -1.16
C ARG A 4 5.84 -0.70 -1.46
N ILE A 5 5.27 -0.10 -0.42
CA ILE A 5 4.60 1.20 -0.49
C ILE A 5 5.35 2.24 0.34
N THR A 6 5.08 3.51 0.00
CA THR A 6 5.45 4.67 0.82
C THR A 6 4.35 5.71 0.81
N LEU A 7 4.28 6.50 1.87
CA LEU A 7 3.50 7.73 1.96
C LEU A 7 4.47 8.90 2.08
N ASP A 8 4.36 9.87 1.18
CA ASP A 8 5.26 11.04 1.08
C ASP A 8 6.75 10.65 1.09
N GLY A 9 7.08 9.53 0.45
CA GLY A 9 8.44 8.99 0.39
C GLY A 9 8.91 8.23 1.64
N ALA A 10 8.11 8.15 2.70
CA ALA A 10 8.42 7.45 3.94
C ALA A 10 7.62 6.13 4.11
N PRO A 11 8.08 5.18 4.95
CA PRO A 11 7.25 4.04 5.35
C PRO A 11 5.94 4.50 6.01
N PRO A 12 4.84 3.75 5.84
CA PRO A 12 3.53 4.16 6.35
C PRO A 12 3.44 4.17 7.89
N GLY A 13 4.33 3.45 8.60
CA GLY A 13 4.28 3.38 10.06
C GLY A 13 2.92 2.87 10.52
N ASP A 14 2.34 3.49 11.55
CA ASP A 14 1.01 3.15 12.08
C ASP A 14 -0.13 3.33 11.05
N SER A 15 0.10 4.08 9.96
CA SER A 15 -0.88 4.22 8.88
C SER A 15 -0.91 3.03 7.90
N HIS A 16 -0.25 1.92 8.23
CA HIS A 16 -0.28 0.74 7.39
C HIS A 16 -1.68 0.10 7.37
N GLY A 17 -2.09 -0.41 6.21
CA GLY A 17 -3.31 -1.21 6.10
C GLY A 17 -3.13 -2.64 6.61
N SER A 18 -4.20 -3.44 6.59
CA SER A 18 -4.15 -4.83 7.06
C SER A 18 -3.25 -5.74 6.22
N ASP A 19 -3.01 -5.41 4.95
CA ASP A 19 -2.23 -6.24 4.02
C ASP A 19 -0.77 -5.78 3.86
N VAL A 20 -0.35 -4.80 4.67
CA VAL A 20 0.98 -4.17 4.58
C VAL A 20 1.56 -4.04 5.99
N ASP A 21 2.85 -4.35 6.15
CA ASP A 21 3.52 -4.09 7.43
C ASP A 21 3.86 -2.61 7.64
N ALA A 22 4.22 -2.21 8.87
CA ALA A 22 4.60 -0.83 9.19
C ALA A 22 5.80 -0.28 8.38
N ARG A 23 6.61 -1.16 7.76
CA ARG A 23 7.71 -0.77 6.86
C ARG A 23 7.28 -0.62 5.40
N GLY A 24 5.99 -0.80 5.12
CA GLY A 24 5.38 -0.66 3.81
C GLY A 24 5.49 -1.91 2.95
N ARG A 25 5.79 -3.09 3.49
CA ARG A 25 5.99 -4.31 2.69
C ARG A 25 4.73 -5.16 2.68
N GLY A 26 4.43 -5.76 1.53
CA GLY A 26 3.34 -6.71 1.38
C GLY A 26 3.59 -7.74 0.28
N ILE A 27 2.67 -8.70 0.16
CA ILE A 27 2.72 -9.77 -0.84
C ILE A 27 1.38 -9.80 -1.56
N VAL A 28 1.42 -9.73 -2.90
CA VAL A 28 0.29 -10.13 -3.75
C VAL A 28 0.30 -11.66 -3.83
N ASP A 29 -0.74 -12.28 -3.28
CA ASP A 29 -0.96 -13.73 -3.21
C ASP A 29 -2.30 -14.17 -3.83
N GLY A 30 -3.08 -13.22 -4.36
CA GLY A 30 -4.31 -13.49 -5.11
C GLY A 30 -4.93 -12.24 -5.74
N GLN A 31 -6.00 -12.42 -6.52
CA GLN A 31 -6.77 -11.32 -7.10
C GLN A 31 -7.90 -10.91 -6.15
N ARG A 32 -7.64 -9.90 -5.32
CA ARG A 32 -8.61 -9.32 -4.37
C ARG A 32 -8.31 -7.85 -4.12
N LEU A 33 -9.14 -7.19 -3.33
CA LEU A 33 -8.82 -5.90 -2.73
C LEU A 33 -7.80 -6.10 -1.60
N TYR A 34 -6.77 -5.26 -1.61
CA TYR A 34 -5.76 -5.18 -0.55
C TYR A 34 -5.89 -3.83 0.13
N GLN A 35 -5.99 -3.82 1.46
CA GLN A 35 -5.96 -2.58 2.22
C GLN A 35 -4.50 -2.20 2.45
N LEU A 36 -4.04 -1.18 1.71
CA LEU A 36 -2.63 -0.78 1.70
C LEU A 36 -2.29 0.25 2.77
N VAL A 37 -3.21 1.19 2.99
CA VAL A 37 -3.04 2.33 3.90
C VAL A 37 -4.33 2.47 4.72
N ARG A 38 -4.17 2.76 6.01
CA ARG A 38 -5.25 3.10 6.92
C ARG A 38 -4.80 4.29 7.77
N GLN A 39 -5.17 5.50 7.38
CA GLN A 39 -4.82 6.71 8.12
C GLN A 39 -5.89 6.99 9.18
N ASP A 40 -5.43 7.28 10.40
CA ASP A 40 -6.29 7.80 11.47
C ASP A 40 -6.24 9.34 11.49
N GLY A 41 -7.35 9.95 11.90
CA GLY A 41 -7.47 11.40 11.99
C GLY A 41 -7.85 12.08 10.67
N PRO A 42 -7.65 13.41 10.55
CA PRO A 42 -8.02 14.16 9.36
C PRO A 42 -7.26 13.65 8.13
N ILE A 43 -8.01 13.25 7.10
CA ILE A 43 -7.42 12.89 5.81
C ILE A 43 -6.89 14.17 5.16
N VAL A 44 -5.60 14.15 4.83
CA VAL A 44 -4.92 15.20 4.09
C VAL A 44 -4.40 14.64 2.77
N ASP A 45 -4.09 15.52 1.83
CA ASP A 45 -3.46 15.12 0.58
C ASP A 45 -2.08 14.48 0.86
N ARG A 46 -1.84 13.32 0.24
CA ARG A 46 -0.62 12.51 0.39
C ARG A 46 -0.19 11.97 -0.96
N THR A 47 1.11 11.84 -1.16
CA THR A 47 1.66 11.06 -2.27
C THR A 47 1.81 9.61 -1.84
N PHE A 48 1.07 8.72 -2.48
CA PHE A 48 1.23 7.29 -2.35
C PHE A 48 2.07 6.74 -3.51
N GLU A 49 3.13 5.98 -3.19
CA GLU A 49 3.89 5.19 -4.16
C GLU A 49 3.74 3.70 -3.84
N ILE A 50 3.58 2.87 -4.87
CA ILE A 50 3.72 1.41 -4.79
C ILE A 50 4.75 0.94 -5.81
N ARG A 51 5.65 0.06 -5.36
CA ARG A 51 6.67 -0.56 -6.20
C ARG A 51 6.57 -2.08 -6.11
N PHE A 52 6.36 -2.71 -7.26
CA PHE A 52 6.41 -4.16 -7.39
C PHE A 52 7.86 -4.61 -7.56
N LEU A 53 8.31 -5.52 -6.72
CA LEU A 53 9.70 -5.99 -6.67
C LEU A 53 9.91 -7.27 -7.50
N ASP A 54 8.81 -7.93 -7.86
CA ASP A 54 8.78 -9.10 -8.73
C ASP A 54 7.89 -8.76 -9.95
N PRO A 55 8.21 -9.26 -11.16
CA PRO A 55 7.40 -9.02 -12.36
C PRO A 55 6.05 -9.76 -12.32
N GLY A 56 5.14 -9.39 -13.22
CA GLY A 56 3.87 -10.11 -13.45
C GLY A 56 2.65 -9.57 -12.69
N VAL A 57 2.81 -8.52 -11.90
CA VAL A 57 1.66 -7.85 -11.27
C VAL A 57 0.88 -7.02 -12.29
N GLN A 58 -0.44 -7.10 -12.21
CA GLN A 58 -1.38 -6.22 -12.91
C GLN A 58 -2.19 -5.45 -11.86
N ALA A 59 -2.18 -4.13 -11.94
CA ALA A 59 -3.01 -3.26 -11.11
C ALA A 59 -4.23 -2.82 -11.94
N TYR A 60 -5.44 -3.06 -11.43
CA TYR A 60 -6.68 -2.74 -12.14
C TYR A 60 -7.31 -1.43 -11.67
N ALA A 61 -7.26 -1.17 -10.36
CA ALA A 61 -7.84 0.03 -9.76
C ALA A 61 -7.14 0.36 -8.44
N PHE A 62 -7.19 1.65 -8.10
CA PHE A 62 -6.99 2.13 -6.74
C PHE A 62 -8.33 2.68 -6.26
N THR A 63 -8.70 2.35 -5.02
CA THR A 63 -9.96 2.78 -4.41
C THR A 63 -9.68 3.42 -3.05
N PHE A 64 -10.53 4.36 -2.65
CA PHE A 64 -10.39 5.15 -1.43
C PHE A 64 -11.71 5.11 -0.66
N GLY A 65 -11.65 5.08 0.67
CA GLY A 65 -12.81 5.02 1.57
C GLY A 65 -12.40 5.12 3.03
#